data_AF-A0A7S4FKQ9-F1
#
_entry.id   AF-A0A7S4FKQ9-F1
#
_cell.length_a   1.000
_cell.length_b   1.000
_cell.length_c   1.000
_cell.angle_alpha   90.00
_cell.angle_beta   90.00
_cell.angle_gamma   90.00
#
_symmetry.space_group_name_H-M   'P 1'
#
loop_
_entity.id
_entity.type
_entity.pdbx_description
1 polymer ?
#
loop_
_entity_poly.entity_id
_entity_poly.type
_entity_poly.pdbx_seq_one_letter_code
_entity_poly.pdbx_strand_id
1 'polypeptide(L)'
;FVHLAVCHTLIAKLREPGAEWAPGAVQYQASSPDELALALGAKGAGFWFKRRAGALVEVVVGAQERAYAVLNVCEFNSSRKRMSCVVQGPGGGLTLLCKGADSVIYSLLAPEARDAAVCERTLRHLS
;
A
#
# COMPACT_ATOMS: atom_id res chain seq x y z
N PHE A 1 -1.05 8.05 2.50
CA PHE A 1 0.11 7.26 2.03
C PHE A 1 0.25 5.87 2.68
N VAL A 2 -0.24 5.60 3.90
CA VAL A 2 -0.18 4.25 4.53
C VAL A 2 -0.66 3.13 3.61
N HIS A 3 -1.75 3.34 2.86
CA HIS A 3 -2.24 2.39 1.85
C HIS A 3 -1.11 1.93 0.91
N LEU A 4 -0.35 2.86 0.34
CA LEU A 4 0.74 2.57 -0.61
C LEU A 4 1.96 1.90 0.04
N ALA A 5 2.11 1.95 1.36
CA ALA A 5 3.19 1.31 2.10
C ALA A 5 2.81 -0.07 2.68
N VAL A 6 1.54 -0.47 2.59
CA VAL A 6 1.01 -1.72 3.19
C VAL A 6 0.39 -2.65 2.14
N CYS A 7 -0.42 -2.11 1.21
CA CYS A 7 -1.15 -2.91 0.23
C CYS A 7 -0.30 -3.23 -1.00
N HIS A 8 0.71 -4.07 -0.83
CA HIS A 8 1.57 -4.60 -1.89
C HIS A 8 2.27 -5.89 -1.45
N THR A 9 2.86 -6.60 -2.41
CA THR A 9 3.68 -7.80 -2.16
C THR A 9 5.18 -7.54 -2.28
N LEU A 10 5.61 -6.27 -2.23
CA LEU A 10 7.02 -5.90 -2.22
C LEU A 10 7.83 -6.64 -1.16
N ILE A 11 9.07 -6.97 -1.54
CA ILE A 11 10.07 -7.51 -0.63
C ILE A 11 11.06 -6.39 -0.31
N ALA A 12 11.23 -6.09 0.97
CA ALA A 12 12.25 -5.16 1.46
C ALA A 12 13.49 -5.93 1.88
N LYS A 13 14.65 -5.48 1.41
CA LYS A 13 15.97 -6.01 1.79
C LYS A 13 16.86 -4.87 2.22
N LEU A 14 17.74 -5.13 3.17
CA LEU A 14 18.85 -4.23 3.45
C LEU A 14 19.87 -4.32 2.32
N ARG A 15 20.41 -3.17 1.91
CA ARG A 15 21.47 -3.08 0.90
C ARG A 15 22.74 -3.80 1.36
N GLU A 16 23.04 -3.71 2.64
CA GLU A 16 24.20 -4.33 3.26
C GLU A 16 23.76 -5.23 4.43
N PRO A 17 24.31 -6.45 4.56
CA PRO A 17 24.05 -7.30 5.72
C PRO A 17 24.45 -6.62 7.03
N GLY A 18 23.57 -6.64 8.03
CA GLY A 18 23.84 -6.04 9.35
C GLY A 18 23.63 -4.53 9.45
N ALA A 19 23.28 -3.85 8.35
CA ALA A 19 22.89 -2.44 8.39
C ALA A 19 21.61 -2.21 9.21
N GLU A 20 21.47 -1.01 9.77
CA GLU A 20 20.23 -0.59 10.41
C GLU A 20 19.12 -0.37 9.37
N TRP A 21 17.89 -0.68 9.75
CA TRP A 21 16.72 -0.40 8.92
C TRP A 21 16.44 1.10 8.87
N ALA A 22 17.09 1.78 7.93
CA ALA A 22 16.93 3.19 7.61
C ALA A 22 16.43 3.39 6.17
N PRO A 23 15.80 4.54 5.84
CA PRO A 23 15.27 4.79 4.50
C PRO A 23 16.33 4.57 3.41
N GLY A 24 17.57 5.06 3.59
CA GLY A 24 18.64 4.88 2.60
C GLY A 24 19.12 3.42 2.46
N ALA A 25 19.03 2.65 3.54
CA ALA A 25 19.53 1.28 3.61
C ALA A 25 18.57 0.24 3.01
N VAL A 26 17.29 0.56 2.85
CA VAL A 26 16.30 -0.38 2.32
C VAL A 26 16.15 -0.30 0.81
N GLN A 27 16.27 -1.45 0.16
CA GLN A 27 15.97 -1.67 -1.25
C GLN A 27 14.69 -2.50 -1.40
N TYR A 28 13.83 -2.11 -2.35
CA TYR A 28 12.59 -2.82 -2.66
C TYR A 28 12.73 -3.65 -3.93
N GLN A 29 12.15 -4.86 -3.89
CA GLN A 29 11.96 -5.75 -5.03
C GLN A 29 10.46 -5.96 -5.23
N ALA A 30 10.02 -5.85 -6.49
CA ALA A 30 8.63 -5.90 -6.89
C ALA A 30 8.45 -6.83 -8.10
N SER A 31 7.28 -7.45 -8.22
CA SER A 31 6.89 -8.16 -9.44
C SER A 31 6.43 -7.21 -10.55
N SER A 32 6.07 -5.97 -10.22
CA SER A 32 5.62 -4.94 -11.16
C SER A 32 6.35 -3.61 -10.94
N PRO A 33 6.75 -2.91 -12.02
CA PRO A 33 7.38 -1.59 -11.93
C PRO A 33 6.45 -0.54 -11.30
N ASP A 34 5.14 -0.64 -11.49
CA ASP A 34 4.18 0.31 -10.96
C ASP A 34 4.08 0.21 -9.44
N GLU A 35 4.08 -1.01 -8.90
CA GLU A 35 4.11 -1.22 -7.45
C GLU A 35 5.37 -0.66 -6.81
N LEU A 36 6.52 -0.85 -7.48
CA LEU A 36 7.79 -0.30 -7.03
C LEU A 36 7.74 1.23 -7.01
N ALA A 37 7.25 1.85 -8.08
CA ALA A 37 7.12 3.30 -8.18
C ALA A 37 6.22 3.88 -7.08
N LEU A 38 5.07 3.25 -6.81
CA LEU A 38 4.15 3.67 -5.76
C LEU A 38 4.80 3.62 -4.36
N ALA A 39 5.54 2.57 -4.05
CA ALA A 39 6.22 2.46 -2.76
C ALA A 39 7.42 3.40 -2.62
N LEU A 40 8.16 3.64 -3.70
CA LEU A 40 9.23 4.65 -3.72
C LEU A 40 8.66 6.06 -3.55
N GLY A 41 7.53 6.37 -4.20
CA GLY A 41 6.81 7.63 -4.01
C GLY A 41 6.34 7.81 -2.57
N ALA A 42 5.74 6.78 -1.98
CA ALA A 42 5.35 6.80 -0.56
C ALA A 42 6.56 7.02 0.35
N LYS A 43 7.69 6.35 0.07
CA LYS A 43 8.94 6.51 0.82
C LYS A 43 9.50 7.94 0.73
N GLY A 44 9.48 8.55 -0.45
CA GLY A 44 9.84 9.95 -0.64
C GLY A 44 8.96 10.93 0.16
N ALA A 45 7.70 10.57 0.41
CA ALA A 45 6.77 11.33 1.24
C ALA A 45 6.90 11.05 2.76
N GLY A 46 7.88 10.25 3.19
CA GLY A 46 8.07 9.89 4.60
C GLY A 46 7.19 8.73 5.09
N PHE A 47 6.58 7.96 4.17
CA PHE A 47 5.78 6.77 4.48
C PHE A 47 6.40 5.55 3.82
N TRP A 48 7.24 4.81 4.52
CA TRP A 48 8.02 3.76 3.89
C TRP A 48 7.81 2.40 4.53
N PHE A 49 7.74 1.39 3.67
CA PHE A 49 7.68 -0.01 4.05
C PHE A 49 9.04 -0.43 4.61
N LYS A 50 9.11 -0.75 5.90
CA LYS A 50 10.36 -1.11 6.57
C LYS A 50 10.71 -2.54 6.25
N ARG A 51 9.92 -3.49 6.74
CA ARG A 51 10.09 -4.92 6.51
C ARG A 51 8.79 -5.68 6.72
N ARG A 52 8.79 -6.94 6.31
CA ARG A 52 7.72 -7.90 6.58
C ARG A 52 8.28 -9.05 7.42
N ALA A 53 7.63 -9.34 8.54
CA ALA A 53 7.91 -10.47 9.42
C ALA A 53 6.67 -11.38 9.46
N GLY A 54 6.63 -12.38 8.57
CA GLY A 54 5.45 -13.20 8.35
C GLY A 54 4.25 -12.36 7.89
N ALA A 55 3.16 -12.39 8.67
CA ALA A 55 1.97 -11.58 8.41
C ALA A 55 2.14 -10.11 8.83
N LEU A 56 3.11 -9.78 9.69
CA LEU A 56 3.29 -8.42 10.20
C LEU A 56 4.07 -7.57 9.19
N VAL A 57 3.49 -6.43 8.83
CA VAL A 57 4.11 -5.41 7.99
C VAL A 57 4.46 -4.21 8.86
N GLU A 58 5.75 -3.94 8.97
CA GLU A 58 6.27 -2.76 9.65
C GLU A 58 6.43 -1.64 8.63
N VAL A 59 5.84 -0.48 8.94
CA VAL A 59 5.96 0.74 8.15
C VAL A 59 6.38 1.89 9.06
N VAL A 60 7.06 2.87 8.48
CA VAL A 60 7.31 4.14 9.15
C VAL A 60 6.38 5.18 8.57
N VAL A 61 5.71 5.92 9.46
CA VAL A 61 4.78 7.00 9.15
C VAL A 61 5.34 8.28 9.77
N GLY A 62 6.01 9.09 8.95
CA GLY A 62 6.79 10.23 9.43
C GLY A 62 7.97 9.74 10.28
N ALA A 63 7.91 10.00 11.58
CA ALA A 63 8.91 9.53 12.55
C ALA A 63 8.44 8.32 13.39
N GLN A 64 7.21 7.83 13.17
CA GLN A 64 6.63 6.77 13.99
C GLN A 64 6.66 5.42 13.28
N GLU A 65 7.15 4.40 13.95
CA GLU A 65 6.99 3.02 13.50
C GLU A 65 5.59 2.51 13.80
N ARG A 66 4.97 1.84 12.84
CA ARG A 66 3.66 1.22 12.97
C ARG A 66 3.71 -0.18 12.37
N ALA A 67 2.97 -1.09 12.99
CA ALA A 67 2.84 -2.45 12.51
C ALA A 67 1.39 -2.73 12.11
N TYR A 68 1.21 -3.40 10.98
CA TYR A 68 -0.08 -3.85 10.47
C TYR A 68 -0.02 -5.37 10.27
N ALA A 69 -0.96 -6.11 10.86
CA ALA A 69 -1.08 -7.54 10.58
C ALA A 69 -1.88 -7.71 9.28
N VAL A 70 -1.27 -8.29 8.25
CA VAL A 70 -1.93 -8.64 6.99
C VAL A 70 -2.63 -9.97 7.18
N LEU A 71 -3.95 -9.92 7.27
CA LEU A 71 -4.78 -11.10 7.53
C LEU A 71 -5.09 -11.88 6.25
N ASN A 72 -5.23 -11.18 5.13
CA ASN A 72 -5.42 -11.79 3.83
C ASN A 72 -4.93 -10.87 2.70
N VAL A 73 -4.47 -11.48 1.60
CA VAL A 73 -4.09 -10.80 0.37
C VAL A 73 -4.89 -11.41 -0.77
N CYS A 74 -5.74 -10.60 -1.39
CA CYS A 74 -6.36 -10.95 -2.67
C CYS A 74 -5.49 -10.36 -3.77
N GLU A 75 -4.57 -11.17 -4.28
CA GLU A 75 -3.59 -10.76 -5.29
C GLU A 75 -4.23 -10.14 -6.52
N PHE A 76 -3.42 -9.35 -7.21
CA PHE A 76 -3.79 -8.83 -8.52
C PHE A 76 -3.94 -9.99 -9.51
N ASN A 77 -5.02 -9.97 -10.29
CA ASN A 77 -5.12 -10.78 -11.49
C ASN A 77 -5.80 -9.99 -12.61
N SER A 78 -5.54 -10.39 -13.86
CA SER A 78 -6.01 -9.69 -15.05
C SER A 78 -7.53 -9.66 -15.19
N SER A 79 -8.21 -10.68 -14.65
CA SER A 79 -9.68 -10.74 -14.65
C SER A 79 -10.30 -9.72 -13.69
N ARG A 80 -9.72 -9.51 -12.50
CA ARG A 80 -10.22 -8.56 -11.49
C ARG A 80 -9.70 -7.15 -11.69
N LYS A 81 -8.52 -6.98 -12.31
CA LYS A 81 -7.80 -5.71 -12.51
C LYS A 81 -7.61 -4.88 -11.23
N ARG A 82 -7.53 -5.55 -10.07
CA ARG A 82 -7.32 -4.94 -8.76
C ARG A 82 -6.65 -5.91 -7.80
N MET A 83 -5.98 -5.35 -6.80
CA MET A 83 -5.43 -6.03 -5.63
C MET A 83 -6.14 -5.51 -4.37
N SER A 84 -6.29 -6.36 -3.36
CA SER A 84 -6.76 -5.91 -2.04
C SER A 84 -6.10 -6.67 -0.90
N CYS A 85 -5.94 -6.01 0.26
CA CYS A 85 -5.43 -6.62 1.48
C CYS A 85 -6.38 -6.32 2.64
N VAL A 86 -6.70 -7.34 3.45
CA VAL A 86 -7.35 -7.15 4.75
C VAL A 86 -6.25 -7.00 5.78
N VAL A 87 -6.26 -5.88 6.51
CA VAL A 87 -5.23 -5.56 7.50
C VAL A 87 -5.84 -5.21 8.84
N GLN A 88 -5.15 -5.57 9.91
CA GLN A 88 -5.41 -5.09 11.27
C GLN A 88 -4.36 -4.04 11.63
N GLY A 89 -4.81 -2.82 11.95
CA GLY A 89 -3.92 -1.73 12.36
C GLY A 89 -3.52 -1.77 13.84
N PRO A 90 -2.64 -0.86 14.29
CA PRO A 90 -2.14 -0.82 15.67
C PRO A 90 -3.23 -0.71 16.75
N GLY A 91 -4.37 -0.08 16.43
CA GLY A 91 -5.52 0.02 17.34
C GLY A 91 -6.47 -1.18 17.31
N GLY A 92 -6.12 -2.27 16.63
CA GLY A 92 -6.95 -3.48 16.50
C GLY A 92 -8.05 -3.40 15.43
N GLY A 93 -8.28 -2.22 14.86
CA GLY A 93 -9.27 -2.01 13.79
C GLY A 93 -8.91 -2.76 12.50
N LEU A 94 -9.93 -3.30 11.84
CA LEU A 94 -9.82 -4.00 10.57
C LEU A 94 -10.13 -3.06 9.40
N THR A 95 -9.28 -3.10 8.38
CA THR A 95 -9.43 -2.28 7.17
C THR A 95 -9.17 -3.12 5.92
N LEU A 96 -10.05 -3.04 4.93
CA LEU A 96 -9.78 -3.54 3.58
C LEU A 96 -9.15 -2.42 2.75
N LEU A 97 -7.92 -2.60 2.32
CA LEU A 97 -7.22 -1.71 1.39
C LEU A 97 -7.35 -2.27 -0.02
N CYS A 98 -7.70 -1.44 -1.00
CA CYS A 98 -7.88 -1.89 -2.39
C CYS A 98 -7.32 -0.88 -3.40
N LYS A 99 -6.50 -1.37 -4.32
CA LYS A 99 -5.93 -0.60 -5.45
C LYS A 99 -6.19 -1.33 -6.76
N GLY A 100 -6.49 -0.60 -7.83
CA GLY A 100 -6.79 -1.19 -9.13
C GLY A 100 -7.17 -0.15 -10.16
N ALA A 101 -7.64 -0.62 -11.32
CA ALA A 101 -8.11 0.25 -12.40
C ALA A 101 -9.26 1.14 -11.92
N ASP A 102 -9.24 2.40 -12.36
CA ASP A 102 -10.25 3.41 -12.10
C ASP A 102 -11.68 2.90 -12.30
N SER A 103 -12.02 2.38 -13.48
CA SER A 103 -13.33 1.81 -13.82
C SER A 103 -13.78 0.71 -12.84
N VAL A 104 -12.84 -0.11 -12.36
CA VAL A 104 -13.12 -1.17 -11.39
C VAL A 104 -13.31 -0.60 -9.98
N ILE A 105 -12.53 0.38 -9.56
CA ILE A 105 -12.67 0.97 -8.22
C ILE A 105 -13.94 1.81 -8.13
N TYR A 106 -14.25 2.63 -9.15
CA TYR A 106 -15.45 3.47 -9.17
C TYR A 106 -16.75 2.68 -9.13
N SER A 107 -16.80 1.51 -9.77
CA SER A 107 -17.97 0.62 -9.74
C SER A 107 -18.21 -0.07 -8.39
N LEU A 108 -17.21 -0.06 -7.50
CA LEU A 108 -17.27 -0.68 -6.17
C LEU A 108 -17.47 0.33 -5.04
N LEU A 109 -17.56 1.63 -5.35
CA LEU A 109 -17.84 2.65 -4.35
C LEU A 109 -19.26 2.50 -3.84
N ALA A 110 -19.42 2.50 -2.52
CA ALA A 110 -20.74 2.50 -1.89
C ALA A 110 -21.49 3.80 -2.28
N PRO A 111 -22.73 3.71 -2.80
CA PRO A 111 -23.50 4.89 -3.23
C PRO A 111 -23.60 5.98 -2.16
N GLU A 112 -23.81 5.57 -0.91
CA GLU A 112 -23.99 6.45 0.25
C GLU A 112 -22.69 7.13 0.73
N ALA A 113 -21.53 6.55 0.43
CA ALA A 113 -20.22 7.10 0.80
C ALA A 113 -19.58 7.91 -0.34
N ARG A 114 -20.26 8.00 -1.49
CA ARG A 114 -19.74 8.62 -2.69
C ARG A 114 -19.91 10.14 -2.62
N ASP A 115 -18.83 10.84 -2.29
CA ASP A 115 -18.75 12.29 -2.51
C ASP A 115 -18.63 12.57 -4.03
N ALA A 116 -19.70 13.13 -4.61
CA ALA A 116 -19.77 13.40 -6.04
C ALA A 116 -18.68 14.40 -6.51
N ALA A 117 -18.40 15.43 -5.71
CA ALA A 117 -17.41 16.45 -6.05
C ALA A 117 -15.99 15.88 -6.02
N VAL A 118 -15.67 15.03 -5.03
CA VAL A 118 -14.39 14.32 -4.98
C VAL A 118 -14.27 13.35 -6.16
N CYS A 119 -15.29 12.56 -6.43
CA CYS A 119 -15.30 11.60 -7.55
C CYS A 119 -15.07 12.29 -8.89
N GLU A 120 -15.80 13.37 -9.17
CA GLU A 120 -15.68 14.09 -10.44
C GLU A 120 -14.30 14.70 -10.61
N ARG A 121 -13.78 15.38 -9.58
CA ARG A 121 -12.42 15.95 -9.60
C ARG A 121 -11.36 14.88 -9.82
N THR A 122 -11.49 13.74 -9.15
CA THR A 122 -10.54 12.64 -9.31
C THR A 122 -10.61 12.05 -10.72
N LEU A 123 -11.79 11.86 -11.31
CA LEU A 123 -11.93 11.39 -12.70
C LEU A 123 -11.26 12.34 -13.71
N ARG A 124 -11.42 13.65 -13.55
CA ARG A 124 -10.78 14.65 -14.43
C ARG A 124 -9.25 14.62 -14.38
N HIS A 125 -8.65 14.19 -13.26
CA HIS A 125 -7.19 14.07 -13.15
C HIS A 125 -6.66 12.73 -13.67
N LEU A 126 -7.54 11.77 -13.99
CA LEU A 126 -7.17 10.45 -14.51
C LEU A 126 -7.24 10.38 -16.04
N SER A 127 -7.95 11.32 -16.68
CA SER A 127 -8.06 11.50 -18.14
C SER A 127 -7.03 12.47 -18.69
#